data_AF-A0A2N2M1G7-F1
#
_entry.id   AF-A0A2N2M1G7-F1
#
_cell.length_a   1.000
_cell.length_b   1.000
_cell.length_c   1.000
_cell.angle_alpha   90.00
_cell.angle_beta   90.00
_cell.angle_gamma   90.00
#
_symmetry.space_group_name_H-M   'P 1'
#
loop_
_entity.id
_entity.type
_entity.pdbx_description
1 polymer ?
#
loop_
_entity_poly.entity_id
_entity_poly.type
_entity_poly.pdbx_seq_one_letter_code
_entity_poly.pdbx_strand_id
1 'polypeptide(L)'
;MKSSAILVLILLSMVASACKPPPPYCTESSLTYQDPGTEFPPLQDTKSADPISMEVDGKTMEFDQVIHGPLCNNHLSGKVYIACDIQIAKWQEKPTFLDGCDFEVSPGSVLYVAAHNNAPYFQGCDYCHLTGRGLAP
;
A
#
# COMPACT_ATOMS: atom_id res chain seq x y z
N MET A 1 16.38 -27.58 -39.71
CA MET A 1 16.47 -27.73 -38.24
C MET A 1 16.95 -26.47 -37.49
N LYS A 2 17.55 -25.45 -38.15
CA LYS A 2 18.01 -24.21 -37.47
C LYS A 2 16.92 -23.14 -37.26
N SER A 3 15.91 -23.07 -38.13
CA SER A 3 14.87 -22.02 -38.06
C SER A 3 13.83 -22.21 -36.94
N SER A 4 13.50 -23.45 -36.56
CA SER A 4 12.54 -23.70 -35.46
C SER A 4 13.08 -23.33 -34.09
N ALA A 5 14.39 -23.50 -33.85
CA ALA A 5 15.01 -23.14 -32.58
C ALA A 5 15.01 -21.62 -32.35
N ILE A 6 15.19 -20.83 -33.41
CA ILE A 6 15.14 -19.36 -33.36
C ILE A 6 13.71 -18.88 -33.06
N LEU A 7 12.70 -19.52 -33.65
CA LEU A 7 11.29 -19.14 -33.42
C LEU A 7 10.85 -19.41 -31.97
N VAL A 8 11.28 -20.54 -31.40
CA VAL A 8 11.00 -20.88 -29.99
C VAL A 8 11.71 -19.91 -29.04
N LEU A 9 12.94 -19.50 -29.35
CA LEU A 9 13.69 -18.53 -28.54
C LEU A 9 13.02 -17.15 -28.54
N ILE A 10 12.53 -16.69 -29.69
CA ILE A 10 11.79 -15.43 -29.81
C ILE A 10 10.46 -15.50 -29.03
N LEU A 11 9.72 -16.60 -29.16
CA LEU A 11 8.46 -16.79 -28.44
C LEU A 11 8.69 -16.78 -26.91
N LEU A 12 9.76 -17.43 -26.44
CA LEU A 12 10.11 -17.47 -25.02
C LEU A 12 10.51 -16.08 -24.48
N SER A 13 11.22 -15.29 -25.30
CA SER A 13 11.60 -13.92 -24.92
C SER A 13 10.40 -12.96 -24.81
N MET A 14 9.35 -13.17 -25.61
CA MET A 14 8.12 -12.35 -25.54
C MET A 14 7.30 -12.62 -24.27
N VAL A 15 7.30 -13.87 -23.77
CA VAL A 15 6.57 -14.23 -22.54
C VAL A 15 7.27 -13.67 -21.29
N ALA A 16 8.59 -13.49 -21.33
CA ALA A 16 9.36 -12.95 -20.20
C ALA A 16 9.15 -11.43 -19.97
N SER A 17 8.75 -10.67 -20.99
CA SER A 17 8.58 -9.21 -20.89
C SER A 17 7.26 -8.73 -20.28
N ALA A 18 6.32 -9.63 -19.97
CA ALA A 18 4.97 -9.27 -19.50
C ALA A 18 4.77 -9.25 -17.98
N CYS A 19 5.81 -9.43 -17.17
CA CYS A 19 5.68 -9.51 -15.71
C CYS A 19 5.73 -8.14 -15.00
N LYS A 20 4.95 -7.15 -15.45
CA LYS A 20 4.70 -5.95 -14.62
C LYS A 20 3.31 -6.10 -13.97
N PRO A 21 3.20 -6.01 -12.63
CA PRO A 21 1.89 -5.98 -11.99
C PRO A 21 1.08 -4.81 -12.55
N PRO A 22 -0.25 -4.98 -12.73
CA PRO A 22 -1.08 -3.89 -13.18
C PRO A 22 -0.98 -2.74 -12.17
N PRO A 23 -1.03 -1.47 -12.62
CA PRO A 23 -1.13 -0.36 -11.70
C PRO A 23 -2.43 -0.43 -10.89
N PRO A 24 -2.51 0.31 -9.76
CA PRO A 24 -1.42 1.07 -9.12
C PRO A 24 -0.36 0.18 -8.46
N TYR A 25 0.92 0.53 -8.66
CA TYR A 25 2.07 0.02 -7.91
C TYR A 25 2.97 1.19 -7.55
N CYS A 26 3.58 1.15 -6.37
CA CYS A 26 4.38 2.26 -5.88
C CYS A 26 5.86 2.10 -6.25
N THR A 27 6.48 3.18 -6.70
CA THR A 27 7.94 3.28 -6.80
C THR A 27 8.50 3.81 -5.49
N GLU A 28 9.80 3.60 -5.24
CA GLU A 28 10.52 4.18 -4.09
C GLU A 28 10.32 5.71 -3.96
N SER A 29 10.14 6.41 -5.08
CA SER A 29 9.92 7.85 -5.12
C SER A 29 8.46 8.28 -4.89
N SER A 30 7.54 7.34 -4.69
CA SER A 30 6.11 7.64 -4.51
C SER A 30 5.79 8.07 -3.08
N LEU A 31 6.54 7.53 -2.11
CA LEU A 31 6.36 7.76 -0.68
C LEU A 31 7.05 9.06 -0.26
N THR A 32 6.42 9.80 0.65
CA THR A 32 7.06 10.94 1.32
C THR A 32 7.49 10.55 2.72
N TYR A 33 8.75 10.83 3.04
CA TYR A 33 9.34 10.51 4.33
C TYR A 33 9.56 11.77 5.16
N GLN A 34 9.00 11.80 6.37
CA GLN A 34 9.19 12.89 7.32
C GLN A 34 10.18 12.52 8.43
N ASP A 35 10.95 13.48 8.93
CA ASP A 35 11.85 13.23 10.05
C ASP A 35 11.04 12.95 11.34
N PRO A 36 11.44 11.99 12.19
CA PRO A 36 10.74 11.69 13.43
C PRO A 36 10.60 12.93 14.32
N GLY A 37 9.41 13.11 14.92
CA GLY A 37 9.10 14.28 15.74
C GLY A 37 8.64 15.52 14.96
N THR A 38 8.61 15.45 13.62
CA THR A 38 7.90 16.44 12.79
C THR A 38 6.41 16.18 12.84
N GLU A 39 5.60 17.22 13.05
CA GLU A 39 4.14 17.11 12.97
C GLU A 39 3.71 16.88 11.52
N PHE A 40 2.87 15.87 11.31
CA PHE A 40 2.22 15.66 10.02
C PHE A 40 1.20 16.79 9.76
N PRO A 41 1.00 17.19 8.50
CA PRO A 41 -0.08 18.11 8.17
C PRO A 41 -1.43 17.51 8.62
N PRO A 42 -2.41 18.37 8.94
CA PRO A 42 -3.72 17.90 9.35
C PRO A 42 -4.32 16.99 8.27
N LEU A 43 -5.02 15.94 8.72
CA LEU A 43 -5.70 15.05 7.82
C LEU A 43 -6.73 15.82 6.99
N GLN A 44 -6.78 15.48 5.71
CA GLN A 44 -7.90 15.87 4.87
C GLN A 44 -9.02 14.87 5.12
N ASP A 45 -10.23 15.38 5.30
CA ASP A 45 -11.41 14.55 5.52
C ASP A 45 -11.70 13.77 4.22
N THR A 46 -11.25 12.52 4.17
CA THR A 46 -11.31 11.65 2.99
C THR A 46 -12.45 10.64 3.08
N LYS A 47 -13.29 10.74 4.12
CA LYS A 47 -14.46 9.87 4.27
C LYS A 47 -15.54 10.30 3.29
N SER A 48 -15.56 9.63 2.15
CA SER A 48 -16.65 9.77 1.19
C SER A 48 -17.95 9.20 1.78
N ALA A 49 -19.09 9.83 1.48
CA ALA A 49 -20.40 9.31 1.85
C ALA A 49 -20.77 8.07 1.01
N ASP A 50 -20.19 7.96 -0.19
CA ASP A 50 -20.38 6.86 -1.13
C ASP A 50 -19.06 6.09 -1.34
N PRO A 51 -19.10 4.77 -1.59
CA PRO A 51 -17.93 4.00 -1.96
C PRO A 51 -17.21 4.56 -3.19
N ILE A 52 -15.89 4.43 -3.21
CA ILE A 52 -15.01 4.92 -4.26
C ILE A 52 -14.60 3.74 -5.14
N SER A 53 -15.01 3.76 -6.41
CA SER A 53 -14.60 2.79 -7.42
C SER A 53 -13.20 3.10 -7.96
N MET A 54 -12.30 2.11 -7.96
CA MET A 54 -11.00 2.23 -8.65
C MET A 54 -10.53 0.89 -9.20
N GLU A 55 -9.62 0.95 -10.19
CA GLU A 55 -8.99 -0.25 -10.75
C GLU A 55 -7.76 -0.63 -9.91
N VAL A 56 -7.76 -1.87 -9.41
CA VAL A 56 -6.67 -2.48 -8.65
C VAL A 56 -6.39 -3.85 -9.26
N ASP A 57 -5.14 -4.09 -9.68
CA ASP A 57 -4.73 -5.32 -10.37
C ASP A 57 -5.61 -5.69 -11.57
N GLY A 58 -6.03 -4.68 -12.35
CA GLY A 58 -6.91 -4.85 -13.52
C GLY A 58 -8.36 -5.19 -13.19
N LYS A 59 -8.78 -5.03 -11.92
CA LYS A 59 -10.14 -5.27 -11.46
C LYS A 59 -10.72 -4.00 -10.86
N THR A 60 -11.95 -3.66 -11.22
CA THR A 60 -12.70 -2.61 -10.54
C THR A 60 -13.09 -3.09 -9.14
N MET A 61 -12.72 -2.31 -8.13
CA MET A 61 -13.00 -2.55 -6.73
C MET A 61 -13.58 -1.30 -6.09
N GLU A 62 -14.52 -1.49 -5.18
CA GLU A 62 -15.12 -0.42 -4.36
C GLU A 62 -14.40 -0.34 -3.01
N PHE A 63 -14.09 0.88 -2.56
CA PHE A 63 -13.47 1.15 -1.27
C PHE A 63 -14.29 2.16 -0.47
N ASP A 64 -14.41 1.94 0.83
CA ASP A 64 -15.08 2.87 1.74
C ASP A 64 -14.20 4.11 2.00
N GLN A 65 -12.88 3.93 1.93
CA GLN A 65 -11.88 4.98 2.13
C GLN A 65 -10.68 4.78 1.21
N VAL A 66 -10.13 5.88 0.70
CA VAL A 66 -8.88 5.91 -0.04
C VAL A 66 -7.95 6.91 0.64
N ILE A 67 -6.85 6.42 1.18
CA ILE A 67 -5.93 7.21 2.01
C ILE A 67 -4.77 7.71 1.16
N HIS A 68 -4.66 9.03 1.12
CA HIS A 68 -3.58 9.80 0.54
C HIS A 68 -2.92 10.65 1.63
N GLY A 69 -1.68 11.09 1.42
CA GLY A 69 -1.03 11.98 2.38
C GLY A 69 -0.64 11.28 3.70
N PRO A 70 -0.62 11.99 4.84
CA PRO A 70 -0.18 11.42 6.11
C PRO A 70 -0.94 10.16 6.46
N LEU A 71 -0.22 9.07 6.75
CA LEU A 71 -0.84 7.87 7.32
C LEU A 71 -1.07 8.03 8.82
N CYS A 72 -0.24 8.83 9.48
CA CYS A 72 -0.42 9.08 10.90
C CYS A 72 -1.68 9.91 11.19
N ASN A 73 -2.26 9.74 12.38
CA ASN A 73 -3.52 10.37 12.84
C ASN A 73 -4.80 9.80 12.20
N ASN A 74 -4.71 8.80 11.30
CA ASN A 74 -5.89 8.22 10.66
C ASN A 74 -6.57 7.17 11.52
N HIS A 75 -7.90 7.19 11.51
CA HIS A 75 -8.77 6.17 12.08
C HIS A 75 -9.57 5.49 10.97
N LEU A 76 -9.12 4.32 10.57
CA LEU A 76 -9.59 3.61 9.39
C LEU A 76 -10.72 2.63 9.72
N SER A 77 -11.66 2.44 8.80
CA SER A 77 -12.77 1.50 8.95
C SER A 77 -13.30 1.01 7.62
N GLY A 78 -13.65 -0.28 7.54
CA GLY A 78 -14.23 -0.89 6.34
C GLY A 78 -13.17 -1.40 5.35
N LYS A 79 -13.46 -1.34 4.06
CA LYS A 79 -12.50 -1.67 3.00
C LYS A 79 -11.75 -0.42 2.60
N VAL A 80 -10.47 -0.37 2.93
CA VAL A 80 -9.63 0.83 2.79
C VAL A 80 -8.52 0.58 1.78
N TYR A 81 -8.30 1.54 0.88
CA TYR A 81 -7.16 1.55 -0.02
C TYR A 81 -6.10 2.52 0.50
N ILE A 82 -4.86 2.08 0.67
CA ILE A 82 -3.71 2.92 1.02
C ILE A 82 -2.92 3.21 -0.26
N ALA A 83 -2.98 4.45 -0.73
CA ALA A 83 -2.40 4.86 -2.01
C ALA A 83 -0.85 4.99 -1.95
N CYS A 84 -0.25 5.36 -3.09
CA CYS A 84 1.21 5.44 -3.21
C CYS A 84 1.82 6.73 -2.66
N ASP A 85 1.05 7.81 -2.63
CA ASP A 85 1.41 9.16 -2.20
C ASP A 85 1.15 9.38 -0.70
N ILE A 86 1.47 8.36 0.10
CA ILE A 86 1.40 8.48 1.56
C ILE A 86 2.63 9.17 2.14
N GLN A 87 2.45 9.74 3.32
CA GLN A 87 3.51 10.34 4.12
C GLN A 87 3.66 9.55 5.43
N ILE A 88 4.88 9.13 5.72
CA ILE A 88 5.23 8.31 6.89
C ILE A 88 6.53 8.81 7.54
N ALA A 89 6.72 8.50 8.82
CA ALA A 89 7.95 8.89 9.52
C ALA A 89 9.12 8.02 9.02
N LYS A 90 10.32 8.60 8.94
CA LYS A 90 11.55 7.83 8.67
C LYS A 90 11.83 6.89 9.84
N TRP A 91 12.48 5.78 9.51
CA TRP A 91 13.01 4.82 10.48
C TRP A 91 14.46 4.50 10.13
N GLN A 92 15.16 3.84 11.05
CA GLN A 92 16.55 3.43 10.84
C GLN A 92 16.65 1.99 10.33
N GLU A 93 16.21 1.03 11.14
CA GLU A 93 16.41 -0.40 10.83
C GLU A 93 15.11 -1.09 10.41
N LYS A 94 14.08 -1.04 11.27
CA LYS A 94 12.76 -1.64 11.03
C LYS A 94 11.74 -0.53 10.74
N PRO A 95 10.76 -0.74 9.83
CA PRO A 95 9.74 0.25 9.51
C PRO A 95 8.74 0.44 10.67
N THR A 96 9.13 1.23 11.67
CA THR A 96 8.35 1.55 12.87
C THR A 96 7.66 2.90 12.78
N PHE A 97 7.23 3.28 11.58
CA PHE A 97 6.71 4.62 11.27
C PHE A 97 5.36 4.95 11.92
N LEU A 98 4.75 4.02 12.65
CA LEU A 98 3.55 4.25 13.46
C LEU A 98 3.86 4.45 14.96
N ASP A 99 5.13 4.41 15.36
CA ASP A 99 5.49 4.68 16.76
C ASP A 99 5.15 6.13 17.15
N GLY A 100 4.44 6.27 18.28
CA GLY A 100 3.97 7.57 18.77
C GLY A 100 2.88 8.21 17.91
N CYS A 101 2.27 7.43 17.02
CA CYS A 101 1.21 7.89 16.13
C CYS A 101 -0.19 7.54 16.64
N ASP A 102 -1.15 8.46 16.47
CA ASP A 102 -2.57 8.17 16.66
C ASP A 102 -3.16 7.45 15.44
N PHE A 103 -2.83 6.17 15.26
CA PHE A 103 -3.33 5.37 14.15
C PHE A 103 -4.17 4.21 14.66
N GLU A 104 -5.39 4.07 14.13
CA GLU A 104 -6.31 3.00 14.50
C GLU A 104 -6.96 2.39 13.26
N VAL A 105 -7.17 1.07 13.30
CA VAL A 105 -7.95 0.33 12.31
C VAL A 105 -9.10 -0.37 13.03
N SER A 106 -10.33 -0.02 12.67
CA SER A 106 -11.53 -0.62 13.26
C SER A 106 -11.59 -2.13 13.01
N PRO A 107 -12.05 -2.95 13.97
CA PRO A 107 -12.22 -4.38 13.78
C PRO A 107 -13.07 -4.73 12.54
N GLY A 108 -12.67 -5.79 11.82
CA GLY A 108 -13.36 -6.23 10.60
C GLY A 108 -13.00 -5.45 9.33
N SER A 109 -12.12 -4.45 9.42
CA SER A 109 -11.61 -3.72 8.27
C SER A 109 -10.61 -4.55 7.46
N VAL A 110 -10.47 -4.22 6.18
CA VAL A 110 -9.45 -4.79 5.29
C VAL A 110 -8.73 -3.66 4.57
N LEU A 111 -7.40 -3.67 4.65
CA LEU A 111 -6.55 -2.65 4.05
C LEU A 111 -5.87 -3.24 2.81
N TYR A 112 -6.05 -2.60 1.67
CA TYR A 112 -5.32 -2.90 0.44
C TYR A 112 -4.20 -1.87 0.31
N VAL A 113 -2.94 -2.32 0.31
CA VAL A 113 -1.79 -1.40 0.37
C VAL A 113 -1.03 -1.40 -0.94
N ALA A 114 -1.03 -0.27 -1.64
CA ALA A 114 -0.37 -0.10 -2.92
C ALA A 114 1.13 -0.43 -2.87
N ALA A 115 1.81 0.02 -1.80
CA ALA A 115 3.23 -0.24 -1.57
C ALA A 115 3.55 -1.72 -1.25
N HIS A 116 2.53 -2.53 -0.98
CA HIS A 116 2.64 -3.98 -0.77
C HIS A 116 1.94 -4.77 -1.88
N ASN A 117 2.04 -4.29 -3.13
CA ASN A 117 1.46 -4.94 -4.31
C ASN A 117 -0.05 -5.20 -4.18
N ASN A 118 -0.77 -4.23 -3.63
CA ASN A 118 -2.23 -4.31 -3.41
C ASN A 118 -2.66 -5.50 -2.53
N ALA A 119 -1.75 -6.05 -1.71
CA ALA A 119 -2.07 -7.15 -0.82
C ALA A 119 -3.11 -6.72 0.25
N PRO A 120 -4.08 -7.59 0.57
CA PRO A 120 -5.05 -7.33 1.64
C PRO A 120 -4.44 -7.65 3.02
N TYR A 121 -4.63 -6.74 3.97
CA TYR A 121 -4.22 -6.85 5.36
C TYR A 121 -5.43 -6.72 6.28
N PHE A 122 -5.63 -7.70 7.15
CA PHE A 122 -6.79 -7.78 8.07
C PHE A 122 -6.43 -7.43 9.53
N GLN A 123 -5.13 -7.36 9.85
CA GLN A 123 -4.63 -7.05 11.19
C GLN A 123 -4.22 -5.58 11.35
N GLY A 124 -4.42 -4.75 10.32
CA GLY A 124 -3.97 -3.36 10.30
C GLY A 124 -2.47 -3.20 10.00
N CYS A 125 -2.05 -1.96 9.72
CA CYS A 125 -0.64 -1.62 9.46
C CYS A 125 0.22 -1.70 10.73
N ASP A 126 -0.38 -1.39 11.87
CA ASP A 126 0.23 -1.38 13.20
C ASP A 126 0.70 -2.77 13.65
N TYR A 127 0.10 -3.86 13.16
CA TYR A 127 0.60 -5.20 13.40
C TYR A 127 2.07 -5.37 12.98
N CYS A 128 2.48 -4.78 11.85
CA CYS A 128 3.85 -4.87 11.34
C CYS A 128 4.70 -3.63 11.69
N HIS A 129 4.07 -2.46 11.72
CA HIS A 129 4.74 -1.16 11.71
C HIS A 129 4.66 -0.38 13.03
N LEU A 130 4.07 -0.97 14.07
CA LEU A 130 4.17 -0.48 15.44
C LEU A 130 5.14 -1.37 16.24
N THR A 131 6.08 -0.74 16.95
CA THR A 131 7.02 -1.46 17.81
C THR A 131 6.27 -2.28 18.86
N GLY A 132 6.65 -3.56 19.01
CA GLY A 132 6.10 -4.46 20.01
C GLY A 132 4.77 -5.14 19.65
N ARG A 133 4.06 -4.74 18.58
CA ARG A 133 2.81 -5.40 18.14
C ARG A 133 3.04 -6.59 17.21
N GLY A 134 4.16 -6.60 16.47
CA GLY A 134 4.56 -7.66 15.53
C GLY A 134 5.53 -8.71 16.09
N LEU A 135 5.58 -8.88 17.40
CA LEU A 135 6.29 -9.96 18.09
C LEU A 135 5.27 -10.84 18.83
N ALA A 136 4.29 -11.37 18.11
CA ALA A 136 3.69 -12.64 18.49
C ALA A 136 4.50 -13.75 17.78
N PRO A 137 4.94 -14.81 18.50
CA PRO A 137 5.70 -15.91 17.90
C PRO A 137 4.94 -16.65 16.80
#